data_AF-A0A4D7Z683-F1
#
_entry.id   AF-A0A4D7Z683-F1
#
_cell.length_a   1.000
_cell.length_b   1.000
_cell.length_c   1.000
_cell.angle_alpha   90.00
_cell.angle_beta   90.00
_cell.angle_gamma   90.00
#
_symmetry.space_group_name_H-M   'P 1'
#
loop_
_entity.id
_entity.type
_entity.pdbx_description
1 polymer ?
#
loop_
_entity_poly.entity_id
_entity_poly.type
_entity_poly.pdbx_seq_one_letter_code
_entity_poly.pdbx_strand_id
1 'polypeptide(L)' 'MARAALGWGIVELAEHAGISTNTLVRLEKGEDLKESTIENIRFVLEQAGVKFVDNDVTFGVVVNKDNYIPLS' A
#
# COMPACT_ATOMS: atom_id res chain seq x y z
N MET A 1 -2.89 2.03 4.97
CA MET A 1 -1.79 2.70 5.73
C MET A 1 -0.53 2.95 4.89
N ALA A 2 -0.03 1.99 4.09
CA ALA A 2 1.16 2.21 3.24
C ALA A 2 1.03 3.43 2.29
N ARG A 3 -0.13 3.61 1.66
CA ARG A 3 -0.41 4.78 0.82
C ARG A 3 -0.22 6.12 1.53
N ALA A 4 -0.57 6.21 2.81
CA ALA A 4 -0.43 7.46 3.57
C ALA A 4 1.04 7.85 3.75
N ALA A 5 1.93 6.87 3.91
CA ALA A 5 3.37 7.11 4.01
C ALA A 5 3.98 7.60 2.68
N LEU A 6 3.34 7.31 1.55
CA LEU A 6 3.65 7.85 0.22
C LEU A 6 2.90 9.16 -0.10
N GLY A 7 1.99 9.62 0.77
CA GLY A 7 1.08 10.73 0.47
C GLY A 7 -0.08 10.38 -0.48
N TRP A 8 -0.21 9.12 -0.87
CA TRP A 8 -1.19 8.68 -1.85
C TRP A 8 -2.62 8.63 -1.31
N GLY A 9 -3.52 9.24 -2.08
CA GLY A 9 -4.95 9.07 -1.94
C GLY A 9 -5.43 7.68 -2.38
N ILE A 10 -6.70 7.37 -2.10
CA ILE A 10 -7.29 6.09 -2.51
C ILE A 10 -7.42 5.96 -4.04
N VAL A 11 -7.68 7.07 -4.73
CA VAL A 11 -7.78 7.11 -6.20
C VAL A 11 -6.41 6.83 -6.82
N GLU A 12 -5.38 7.51 -6.34
CA GLU A 12 -4.01 7.39 -6.86
C GLU A 12 -3.45 5.97 -6.73
N LEU A 13 -3.59 5.32 -5.56
CA LEU A 13 -3.14 3.93 -5.42
C LEU A 13 -3.95 2.97 -6.33
N ALA A 14 -5.26 3.20 -6.47
CA ALA A 14 -6.10 2.37 -7.34
C ALA A 14 -5.68 2.49 -8.81
N GLU A 15 -5.34 3.71 -9.27
CA GLU A 15 -4.82 3.96 -10.61
C GLU A 15 -3.47 3.26 -10.84
N HIS A 16 -2.50 3.42 -9.92
CA HIS A 16 -1.20 2.77 -10.03
C HIS A 16 -1.31 1.23 -10.03
N ALA A 17 -2.27 0.68 -9.29
CA ALA A 17 -2.51 -0.76 -9.25
C ALA A 17 -3.46 -1.27 -10.34
N GLY A 18 -4.04 -0.40 -11.18
CA GLY A 18 -4.97 -0.82 -12.23
C GLY A 18 -6.23 -1.53 -11.69
N ILE A 19 -6.71 -1.12 -10.51
CA ILE A 19 -7.89 -1.70 -9.86
C ILE A 19 -8.96 -0.63 -9.60
N SER A 20 -10.19 -1.06 -9.29
CA SER A 20 -11.21 -0.12 -8.84
C SER A 20 -10.91 0.41 -7.44
N THR A 21 -11.31 1.66 -7.16
CA THR A 21 -11.26 2.21 -5.79
C THR A 21 -12.04 1.36 -4.80
N ASN A 22 -13.16 0.75 -5.22
CA ASN A 22 -13.93 -0.17 -4.38
C ASN A 22 -13.12 -1.42 -3.99
N THR A 23 -12.36 -2.01 -4.91
CA THR A 23 -11.44 -3.12 -4.62
C THR A 23 -10.44 -2.72 -3.54
N LEU A 24 -9.91 -1.50 -3.61
CA LEU A 24 -8.98 -0.99 -2.62
C LEU A 24 -9.65 -0.69 -1.26
N VAL A 25 -10.88 -0.16 -1.24
CA VAL A 25 -11.67 0.01 0.00
C VAL A 25 -11.90 -1.34 0.68
N ARG A 26 -12.23 -2.38 -0.09
CA ARG A 26 -12.43 -3.74 0.43
C ARG A 26 -11.16 -4.30 1.04
N LEU A 27 -10.01 -4.06 0.41
CA LEU A 27 -8.69 -4.38 1.00
C LEU A 27 -8.50 -3.65 2.34
N GLU A 28 -8.73 -2.34 2.40
CA GLU A 28 -8.54 -1.55 3.64
C GLU A 28 -9.49 -1.96 4.77
N LYS A 29 -10.64 -2.58 4.45
CA LYS A 29 -11.58 -3.17 5.41
C LYS A 29 -11.24 -4.59 5.84
N GLY A 30 -10.24 -5.22 5.22
CA GLY A 30 -9.88 -6.62 5.49
C GLY A 30 -10.85 -7.64 4.91
N GLU A 31 -11.59 -7.28 3.86
CA GLU A 31 -12.45 -8.23 3.15
C GLU A 31 -11.62 -9.14 2.23
N ASP A 32 -12.14 -10.33 1.96
CA ASP A 32 -11.49 -11.29 1.06
C ASP A 32 -11.34 -10.75 -0.36
N LEU A 33 -10.12 -10.86 -0.88
CA LEU A 33 -9.74 -10.55 -2.25
C LEU A 33 -8.96 -11.73 -2.84
N LYS A 34 -8.85 -11.74 -4.17
CA LYS A 34 -7.95 -12.68 -4.84
C LYS A 34 -6.50 -12.41 -4.41
N GLU A 35 -5.74 -13.47 -4.19
CA GLU A 35 -4.32 -13.39 -3.86
C GLU A 35 -3.54 -12.53 -4.86
N SER A 36 -3.78 -12.72 -6.16
CA SER A 36 -3.16 -11.91 -7.21
C SER A 36 -3.45 -10.41 -7.12
N THR A 37 -4.62 -10.02 -6.60
CA THR A 37 -4.94 -8.61 -6.34
C THR A 37 -4.09 -8.05 -5.21
N ILE A 38 -3.91 -8.83 -4.14
CA ILE A 38 -3.10 -8.45 -2.98
C ILE A 38 -1.63 -8.33 -3.39
N GLU A 39 -1.12 -9.30 -4.13
CA GLU A 39 0.26 -9.30 -4.67
C GLU A 39 0.51 -8.09 -5.58
N ASN A 40 -0.42 -7.76 -6.47
CA ASN A 40 -0.29 -6.60 -7.34
C ASN A 40 -0.25 -5.28 -6.55
N ILE A 41 -1.12 -5.12 -5.55
CA ILE A 41 -1.12 -3.91 -4.70
C ILE A 41 0.20 -3.82 -3.91
N ARG A 42 0.69 -4.95 -3.39
CA ARG A 42 1.99 -5.03 -2.70
C ARG A 42 3.12 -4.60 -3.63
N PHE A 43 3.17 -5.16 -4.84
CA PHE A 43 4.17 -4.86 -5.86
C PHE A 43 4.20 -3.37 -6.21
N VAL A 44 3.04 -2.76 -6.45
CA VAL A 44 2.91 -1.34 -6.79
C VAL A 44 3.44 -0.44 -5.68
N LEU A 45 3.10 -0.75 -4.43
CA LEU A 45 3.61 -0.01 -3.28
C LEU A 45 5.13 -0.16 -3.17
N GLU A 46 5.67 -1.37 -3.37
CA GLU A 46 7.11 -1.62 -3.35
C GLU A 46 7.87 -0.87 -4.44
N GLN A 47 7.31 -0.78 -5.65
CA GLN A 47 7.87 0.04 -6.73
C GLN A 47 7.88 1.54 -6.39
N ALA A 48 6.91 2.01 -5.60
CA ALA A 48 6.87 3.37 -5.08
C ALA A 48 7.83 3.62 -3.89
N GLY A 49 8.58 2.60 -3.47
CA GLY A 49 9.58 2.72 -2.41
C GLY A 49 9.07 2.38 -1.01
N VAL A 50 7.90 1.76 -0.90
CA VAL A 50 7.49 1.06 0.33
C VAL A 50 8.31 -0.21 0.51
N LYS A 51 8.63 -0.57 1.76
CA LYS A 51 9.06 -1.91 2.14
C LYS A 51 8.17 -2.40 3.27
N PHE A 52 7.62 -3.59 3.08
CA PHE A 52 6.88 -4.29 4.14
C PHE A 52 7.88 -5.00 5.06
N VAL A 53 7.71 -4.79 6.36
CA VAL A 53 8.50 -5.44 7.40
C VAL A 53 7.61 -6.44 8.10
N ASP A 54 8.12 -7.65 8.23
CA ASP A 54 7.51 -8.72 9.00
C ASP A 54 8.64 -9.48 9.68
N ASN A 55 8.68 -9.45 11.01
CA ASN A 55 9.62 -10.16 11.84
C ASN A 55 8.93 -10.61 13.14
N ASP A 56 9.63 -11.40 13.95
CA ASP A 56 9.09 -12.02 15.17
C ASP A 56 8.47 -11.05 16.19
N VAL A 57 8.80 -9.75 16.10
CA VAL A 57 8.38 -8.72 17.06
C VAL A 57 7.44 -7.68 16.43
N THR A 58 7.58 -7.42 15.14
CA THR A 58 6.94 -6.28 14.48
C THR A 58 6.53 -6.61 13.04
N PHE A 59 5.32 -6.17 12.71
CA PHE A 59 4.86 -6.04 11.34
C PHE A 59 4.62 -4.56 11.05
N GLY A 60 4.97 -4.10 9.86
CA GLY A 60 4.86 -2.68 9.55
C GLY A 60 5.24 -2.32 8.13
N VAL A 61 5.26 -1.02 7.88
CA VAL A 61 5.57 -0.42 6.59
C VAL A 61 6.61 0.67 6.81
N VAL A 62 7.70 0.62 6.04
CA VAL A 62 8.70 1.70 5.96
C VAL A 62 8.74 2.24 4.54
N VAL A 63 9.07 3.53 4.39
CA VAL A 63 9.22 4.19 3.09
C VAL A 63 10.64 4.74 3.00
N ASN A 64 11.25 4.68 1.82
CA ASN A 64 12.54 5.33 1.59
C ASN A 64 12.44 6.82 1.97
N LYS A 65 13.45 7.35 2.65
CA LYS A 65 13.49 8.76 3.10
C LYS A 65 13.29 9.74 1.95
N ASP A 66 13.76 9.41 0.74
CA ASP A 66 13.59 10.23 -0.45
C ASP A 66 12.12 10.32 -0.93
N ASN A 67 11.30 9.33 -0.55
CA ASN A 67 9.88 9.23 -0.88
C ASN A 67 8.97 9.53 0.32
N TYR A 68 9.55 9.92 1.45
CA TYR A 68 8.80 10.17 2.68
C TYR A 68 8.12 11.53 2.64
N ILE A 69 6.81 11.55 2.87
CA ILE A 69 6.07 12.79 3.12
C ILE A 69 5.88 12.94 4.64
N PRO A 70 6.42 14.00 5.28
CA PRO A 70 6.26 14.21 6.71
C PRO A 70 4.79 14.38 7.08
N LEU A 71 4.37 13.64 8.12
CA LEU A 71 3.10 13.85 8.78
C LEU A 71 3.25 15.14 9.61
N SER A 72 2.75 16.26 9.06
CA SER A 72 2.61 17.53 9.78
C SER A 72 1.53 17.46 10.85
#